data_AF-I3U8N7-F1
#
_entry.id   AF-I3U8N7-F1
#
_cell.length_a   1.000
_cell.length_b   1.000
_cell.length_c   1.000
_cell.angle_alpha   90.00
_cell.angle_beta   90.00
_cell.angle_gamma   90.00
#
_symmetry.space_group_name_H-M   'P 1'
#
loop_
_entity.id
_entity.type
_entity.pdbx_description
1 polymer ?
#
loop_
_entity_poly.entity_id
_entity_poly.type
_entity_poly.pdbx_seq_one_letter_code
_entity_poly.pdbx_strand_id
1 'polypeptide(L)'
;MVNGKTPIVRCEDKDKYQSIDALNRPEVRIVANPGGSNEKFARTMLPKASLTMHKDNLTIFDEVANGKADAFVTEAAEARVQSKLNPKLCAVNPDQPLQYAEMGYLIPDNDIRFKLYVDQWMHLLKASANTIKWPKNGFPPTPRSNRAASNCTERGSRAEGNPSHQHGPQHLTSCLARVAHWVPGPPDHD
;
A
#
# COMPACT_ATOMS: atom_id res chain seq x y z
N MET A 1 -2.90 -9.88 9.20
CA MET A 1 -3.79 -8.71 9.39
C MET A 1 -4.90 -8.92 8.40
N VAL A 2 -6.11 -9.16 8.90
CA VAL A 2 -7.26 -9.28 8.02
C VAL A 2 -7.47 -7.91 7.38
N ASN A 3 -7.30 -7.87 6.07
CA ASN A 3 -7.74 -6.78 5.25
C ASN A 3 -9.05 -7.24 4.57
N GLY A 4 -9.70 -6.40 3.80
CA GLY A 4 -10.93 -6.83 3.14
C GLY A 4 -11.72 -5.68 2.59
N LYS A 5 -12.77 -6.01 1.83
CA LYS A 5 -13.65 -5.02 1.23
C LYS A 5 -14.64 -4.51 2.26
N THR A 6 -14.58 -3.22 2.54
CA THR A 6 -15.41 -2.54 3.51
C THR A 6 -15.94 -1.24 2.91
N PRO A 7 -17.21 -0.87 3.16
CA PRO A 7 -17.74 0.40 2.72
C PRO A 7 -17.09 1.57 3.46
N ILE A 8 -16.80 2.64 2.73
CA ILE A 8 -16.67 3.99 3.31
C ILE A 8 -17.86 4.82 2.80
N VAL A 9 -18.54 5.45 3.76
CA VAL A 9 -19.82 6.16 3.55
C VAL A 9 -19.80 7.48 4.32
N ARG A 10 -20.79 8.35 4.11
CA ARG A 10 -20.99 9.48 5.02
C ARG A 10 -21.35 8.97 6.41
N CYS A 11 -20.83 9.61 7.46
CA CYS A 11 -21.02 9.11 8.83
C CYS A 11 -22.50 9.00 9.25
N GLU A 12 -23.37 9.86 8.72
CA GLU A 12 -24.84 9.78 8.89
C GLU A 12 -25.50 8.53 8.28
N ASP A 13 -24.83 7.88 7.33
CA ASP A 13 -25.31 6.68 6.63
C ASP A 13 -24.65 5.40 7.13
N LYS A 14 -23.75 5.49 8.13
CA LYS A 14 -22.95 4.35 8.62
C LYS A 14 -23.82 3.14 8.94
N ASP A 15 -24.92 3.34 9.65
CA ASP A 15 -25.78 2.24 10.09
C ASP A 15 -26.66 1.66 8.97
N LYS A 16 -26.78 2.35 7.84
CA LYS A 16 -27.59 1.92 6.69
C LYS A 16 -26.86 0.85 5.86
N TYR A 17 -25.56 1.03 5.64
CA TYR A 17 -24.80 0.27 4.63
C TYR A 17 -23.94 -0.86 5.22
N GLN A 18 -24.53 -1.63 6.13
CA GLN A 18 -23.84 -2.64 6.95
C GLN A 18 -23.61 -3.98 6.23
N SER A 19 -24.28 -4.24 5.10
CA SER A 19 -24.26 -5.53 4.41
C SER A 19 -24.32 -5.39 2.89
N ILE A 20 -24.00 -6.48 2.18
CA ILE A 20 -24.16 -6.56 0.72
C ILE A 20 -25.63 -6.29 0.32
N ASP A 21 -26.60 -6.83 1.04
CA ASP A 21 -28.03 -6.64 0.73
C ASP A 21 -28.49 -5.17 0.93
N ALA A 22 -27.87 -4.45 1.84
CA ALA A 22 -28.14 -3.03 2.01
C ALA A 22 -27.54 -2.18 0.88
N LEU A 23 -26.37 -2.57 0.37
CA LEU A 23 -25.67 -1.87 -0.71
C LEU A 23 -26.16 -2.26 -2.11
N ASN A 24 -26.62 -3.49 -2.30
CA ASN A 24 -26.96 -4.07 -3.60
C ASN A 24 -28.43 -3.79 -3.97
N ARG A 25 -28.80 -2.51 -3.99
CA ARG A 25 -30.15 -2.03 -4.30
C ARG A 25 -30.09 -0.95 -5.39
N PRO A 26 -31.10 -0.87 -6.28
CA PRO A 26 -31.07 0.04 -7.43
C PRO A 26 -30.97 1.52 -7.07
N GLU A 27 -31.48 1.91 -5.90
CA GLU A 27 -31.41 3.28 -5.39
C GLU A 27 -30.03 3.65 -4.83
N VAL A 28 -29.15 2.68 -4.56
CA VAL A 28 -27.83 2.92 -3.96
C VAL A 28 -26.81 3.24 -5.05
N ARG A 29 -26.12 4.37 -4.91
CA ARG A 29 -25.08 4.83 -5.83
C ARG A 29 -23.70 4.41 -5.32
N ILE A 30 -23.07 3.50 -6.04
CA ILE A 30 -21.72 3.02 -5.75
C ILE A 30 -20.74 3.73 -6.68
N VAL A 31 -19.65 4.24 -6.13
CA VAL A 31 -18.49 4.69 -6.92
C VAL A 31 -17.36 3.66 -6.80
N ALA A 32 -16.62 3.43 -7.87
CA ALA A 32 -15.42 2.61 -7.86
C ALA A 32 -14.35 3.13 -8.84
N ASN A 33 -13.09 2.86 -8.52
CA ASN A 33 -11.97 3.12 -9.44
C ASN A 33 -11.76 1.94 -10.40
N PRO A 34 -11.38 2.19 -11.67
CA PRO A 34 -11.31 1.17 -12.70
C PRO A 34 -10.05 0.28 -12.58
N GLY A 35 -10.17 -0.95 -13.09
CA GLY A 35 -9.07 -1.88 -13.36
C GLY A 35 -8.61 -2.73 -12.18
N GLY A 36 -9.21 -2.57 -11.00
CA GLY A 36 -8.74 -3.19 -9.76
C GLY A 36 -9.76 -4.08 -9.05
N SER A 37 -9.39 -4.50 -7.84
CA SER A 37 -10.23 -5.31 -6.96
C SER A 37 -11.51 -4.57 -6.51
N ASN A 38 -11.50 -3.24 -6.47
CA ASN A 38 -12.66 -2.40 -6.13
C ASN A 38 -13.77 -2.49 -7.19
N GLU A 39 -13.42 -2.25 -8.45
CA GLU A 39 -14.35 -2.45 -9.57
C GLU A 39 -14.86 -3.89 -9.62
N LYS A 40 -13.96 -4.88 -9.47
CA LYS A 40 -14.35 -6.29 -9.46
C LYS A 40 -15.40 -6.56 -8.38
N PHE A 41 -15.17 -6.12 -7.14
CA PHE A 41 -16.15 -6.26 -6.05
C PHE A 41 -17.48 -5.61 -6.40
N ALA A 42 -17.47 -4.35 -6.86
CA ALA A 42 -18.70 -3.63 -7.18
C ALA A 42 -19.51 -4.35 -8.26
N ARG A 43 -18.86 -4.84 -9.33
CA ARG A 43 -19.53 -5.55 -10.42
C ARG A 43 -20.07 -6.92 -10.00
N THR A 44 -19.34 -7.66 -9.17
CA THR A 44 -19.72 -9.04 -8.83
C THR A 44 -20.66 -9.11 -7.63
N MET A 45 -20.44 -8.28 -6.61
CA MET A 45 -21.17 -8.35 -5.35
C MET A 45 -22.33 -7.36 -5.29
N LEU A 46 -22.28 -6.26 -6.05
CA LEU A 46 -23.30 -5.21 -6.07
C LEU A 46 -23.95 -5.01 -7.46
N PRO A 47 -24.33 -6.08 -8.19
CA PRO A 47 -24.78 -5.95 -9.59
C PRO A 47 -26.10 -5.18 -9.78
N LYS A 48 -26.90 -4.99 -8.72
CA LYS A 48 -28.17 -4.25 -8.76
C LYS A 48 -28.00 -2.78 -8.43
N ALA A 49 -26.87 -2.38 -7.85
CA ALA A 49 -26.62 -0.99 -7.47
C ALA A 49 -26.27 -0.13 -8.68
N SER A 50 -26.50 1.18 -8.59
CA SER A 50 -26.08 2.15 -9.60
C SER A 50 -24.58 2.39 -9.50
N LEU A 51 -23.80 1.84 -10.43
CA LEU A 51 -22.34 1.90 -10.40
C LEU A 51 -21.78 3.00 -11.32
N THR A 52 -21.02 3.93 -10.74
CA THR A 52 -20.27 4.97 -11.46
C THR A 52 -18.77 4.70 -11.36
N MET A 53 -18.06 4.76 -12.49
CA MET A 53 -16.60 4.66 -12.52
C MET A 53 -15.97 6.04 -12.35
N HIS A 54 -15.01 6.16 -11.42
CA HIS A 54 -14.25 7.39 -11.17
C HIS A 54 -12.76 7.14 -11.38
N LYS A 55 -12.13 7.84 -12.31
CA LYS A 55 -10.75 7.56 -12.76
C LYS A 55 -9.67 8.08 -11.81
N ASP A 56 -9.96 9.16 -11.07
CA ASP A 56 -8.97 9.79 -10.19
C ASP A 56 -9.08 9.24 -8.77
N ASN A 57 -8.12 8.41 -8.37
CA ASN A 57 -8.10 7.76 -7.06
C ASN A 57 -7.98 8.76 -5.90
N LEU A 58 -7.51 9.99 -6.11
CA LEU A 58 -7.37 10.96 -5.02
C LEU A 58 -8.70 11.61 -4.66
N THR A 59 -9.59 11.80 -5.64
CA THR A 59 -10.85 12.54 -5.48
C THR A 59 -12.08 11.62 -5.35
N ILE A 60 -11.92 10.30 -5.46
CA ILE A 60 -13.03 9.34 -5.35
C ILE A 60 -13.78 9.41 -4.01
N PHE A 61 -13.07 9.72 -2.91
CA PHE A 61 -13.67 9.86 -1.58
C PHE A 61 -14.55 11.11 -1.47
N ASP A 62 -14.24 12.16 -2.25
CA ASP A 62 -15.03 13.38 -2.29
C ASP A 62 -16.40 13.16 -2.94
N GLU A 63 -16.51 12.21 -3.86
CA GLU A 63 -17.79 11.82 -4.45
C GLU A 63 -18.76 11.29 -3.38
N VAL A 64 -18.25 10.51 -2.41
CA VAL A 64 -19.03 10.04 -1.26
C VAL A 64 -19.29 11.17 -0.27
N ALA A 65 -18.25 11.94 0.09
CA ALA A 65 -18.34 13.01 1.08
C ALA A 65 -19.29 14.15 0.67
N ASN A 66 -19.41 14.42 -0.63
CA ASN A 66 -20.29 15.43 -1.19
C ASN A 66 -21.66 14.86 -1.60
N GLY A 67 -21.93 13.58 -1.32
CA GLY A 67 -23.22 12.96 -1.58
C GLY A 67 -23.54 12.71 -3.05
N LYS A 68 -22.53 12.69 -3.93
CA LYS A 68 -22.69 12.28 -5.33
C LYS A 68 -22.74 10.75 -5.47
N ALA A 69 -22.09 10.04 -4.55
CA ALA A 69 -22.21 8.61 -4.32
C ALA A 69 -22.61 8.34 -2.87
N ASP A 70 -23.20 7.18 -2.62
CA ASP A 70 -23.62 6.74 -1.29
C ASP A 70 -22.53 5.92 -0.59
N ALA A 71 -21.81 5.11 -1.36
CA ALA A 71 -20.70 4.31 -0.84
C ALA A 71 -19.58 4.12 -1.87
N PHE A 72 -18.37 3.97 -1.35
CA PHE A 72 -17.23 3.37 -2.04
C PHE A 72 -16.81 2.14 -1.24
N VAL A 73 -16.73 0.96 -1.87
CA VAL A 73 -16.25 -0.26 -1.20
C VAL A 73 -14.78 -0.47 -1.53
N THR A 74 -13.92 -0.34 -0.52
CA THR A 74 -12.46 -0.41 -0.66
C THR A 74 -11.81 -1.25 0.44
N GLU A 75 -10.49 -1.41 0.41
CA GLU A 75 -9.72 -2.07 1.47
C GLU A 75 -9.95 -1.41 2.83
N ALA A 76 -10.19 -2.22 3.87
CA ALA A 76 -10.48 -1.76 5.22
C ALA A 76 -9.35 -0.89 5.82
N ALA A 77 -8.11 -1.11 5.42
CA ALA A 77 -6.99 -0.25 5.80
C ALA A 77 -7.13 1.17 5.21
N GLU A 78 -7.50 1.28 3.93
CA GLU A 78 -7.70 2.55 3.25
C GLU A 78 -8.91 3.29 3.83
N ALA A 79 -10.03 2.60 4.04
CA ALA A 79 -11.23 3.18 4.64
C ALA A 79 -10.94 3.79 6.03
N ARG A 80 -10.14 3.10 6.87
CA ARG A 80 -9.71 3.64 8.18
C ARG A 80 -8.88 4.91 8.05
N VAL A 81 -7.95 4.96 7.10
CA VAL A 81 -7.12 6.16 6.88
C VAL A 81 -7.99 7.32 6.41
N GLN A 82 -8.87 7.07 5.45
CA GLN A 82 -9.71 8.11 4.86
C GLN A 82 -10.74 8.66 5.85
N SER A 83 -11.29 7.83 6.73
CA SER A 83 -12.12 8.31 7.85
C SER A 83 -11.40 9.20 8.85
N LYS A 84 -10.08 9.03 9.00
CA LYS A 84 -9.27 9.94 9.84
C LYS A 84 -8.95 11.25 9.12
N LEU A 85 -8.77 11.21 7.81
CA LEU A 85 -8.46 12.39 6.99
C LEU A 85 -9.68 13.27 6.75
N ASN A 86 -10.86 12.68 6.58
CA ASN A 86 -12.10 13.38 6.32
C ASN A 86 -13.16 13.03 7.38
N PRO A 87 -13.50 13.94 8.31
CA PRO A 87 -14.43 13.66 9.40
C PRO A 87 -15.89 13.44 8.95
N LYS A 88 -16.22 13.71 7.68
CA LYS A 88 -17.54 13.39 7.12
C LYS A 88 -17.66 11.91 6.75
N LEU A 89 -16.55 11.19 6.62
CA LEU A 89 -16.52 9.81 6.13
C LEU A 89 -16.26 8.80 7.24
N CYS A 90 -17.03 7.72 7.26
CA CYS A 90 -16.92 6.64 8.22
C CYS A 90 -16.76 5.29 7.50
N ALA A 91 -15.75 4.53 7.91
CA ALA A 91 -15.60 3.13 7.53
C ALA A 91 -16.68 2.29 8.23
N VAL A 92 -17.36 1.45 7.46
CA VAL A 92 -18.36 0.50 7.95
C VAL A 92 -17.69 -0.85 8.14
N ASN A 93 -17.85 -1.46 9.32
CA ASN A 93 -17.33 -2.78 9.68
C ASN A 93 -15.87 -3.07 9.29
N PRO A 94 -14.91 -2.15 9.54
CA PRO A 94 -13.54 -2.34 9.05
C PRO A 94 -12.81 -3.52 9.72
N ASP A 95 -13.28 -4.00 10.88
CA ASP A 95 -12.76 -5.19 11.57
C ASP A 95 -13.49 -6.49 11.14
N GLN A 96 -14.63 -6.38 10.46
CA GLN A 96 -15.44 -7.48 9.92
C GLN A 96 -15.88 -7.14 8.49
N PRO A 97 -14.94 -7.11 7.52
CA PRO A 97 -15.21 -6.65 6.17
C PRO A 97 -16.20 -7.56 5.44
N LEU A 98 -16.91 -7.01 4.45
CA LEU A 98 -17.88 -7.73 3.62
C LEU A 98 -17.24 -8.86 2.79
N GLN A 99 -15.96 -8.69 2.46
CA GLN A 99 -15.14 -9.73 1.85
C GLN A 99 -13.80 -9.80 2.56
N TYR A 100 -13.43 -11.00 3.01
CA TYR A 100 -12.11 -11.27 3.58
C TYR A 100 -10.99 -11.11 2.55
N ALA A 101 -9.86 -10.53 2.98
CA ALA A 101 -8.61 -10.52 2.25
C ALA A 101 -7.40 -10.50 3.20
N GLU A 102 -6.22 -10.79 2.69
CA GLU A 102 -4.97 -10.60 3.41
C GLU A 102 -3.98 -9.80 2.57
N MET A 103 -3.11 -9.08 3.26
CA MET A 103 -1.97 -8.41 2.64
C MET A 103 -0.75 -9.32 2.71
N GLY A 104 -0.03 -9.40 1.60
CA GLY A 104 1.20 -10.18 1.50
C GLY A 104 2.22 -9.51 0.58
N TYR A 105 3.45 -9.99 0.64
CA TYR A 105 4.48 -9.60 -0.32
C TYR A 105 4.37 -10.48 -1.56
N LEU A 106 4.30 -9.85 -2.73
CA LEU A 106 4.47 -10.54 -3.99
C LEU A 106 5.95 -10.86 -4.18
N ILE A 107 6.25 -12.12 -4.46
CA ILE A 107 7.61 -12.63 -4.69
C ILE A 107 7.65 -13.36 -6.04
N PRO A 108 8.84 -13.55 -6.64
CA PRO A 108 8.96 -14.34 -7.86
C PRO A 108 8.43 -15.77 -7.69
N ASP A 109 7.74 -16.26 -8.71
CA ASP A 109 7.32 -17.66 -8.77
C ASP A 109 8.55 -18.60 -8.79
N ASN A 110 8.38 -19.80 -8.26
CA ASN A 110 9.39 -20.87 -8.21
C ASN A 110 10.68 -20.57 -7.41
N ASP A 111 10.73 -19.49 -6.61
CA ASP A 111 11.81 -19.26 -5.64
C ASP A 111 11.41 -19.62 -4.21
N ILE A 112 11.38 -20.92 -3.92
CA ILE A 112 11.02 -21.41 -2.58
C ILE A 112 12.01 -20.96 -1.50
N ARG A 113 13.29 -20.76 -1.85
CA ARG A 113 14.30 -20.30 -0.88
C ARG A 113 14.01 -18.89 -0.42
N PHE A 114 13.73 -18.00 -1.37
CA PHE A 114 13.36 -16.62 -1.03
C PHE A 114 12.01 -16.56 -0.30
N LYS A 115 11.02 -17.37 -0.72
CA LYS A 115 9.75 -17.49 0.00
C LYS A 115 9.94 -17.84 1.47
N LEU A 116 10.66 -18.92 1.77
CA LEU A 116 10.89 -19.38 3.14
C LEU A 116 11.66 -18.36 3.97
N TYR A 117 12.63 -17.66 3.36
CA TYR A 117 13.34 -16.57 4.02
C TYR A 117 12.40 -15.43 4.42
N VAL A 118 11.57 -14.93 3.49
CA VAL A 118 10.61 -13.84 3.75
C VAL A 118 9.55 -14.27 4.78
N ASP A 119 9.04 -15.50 4.67
CA ASP A 119 8.07 -16.05 5.61
C ASP A 119 8.65 -16.15 7.03
N GLN A 120 9.87 -16.69 7.17
CA GLN A 120 10.55 -16.81 8.47
C GLN A 120 10.89 -15.43 9.05
N TRP A 121 11.38 -14.51 8.23
CA TRP A 121 11.65 -13.13 8.64
C TRP A 121 10.38 -12.46 9.17
N MET A 122 9.25 -12.58 8.47
CA MET A 122 7.96 -12.03 8.91
C MET A 122 7.46 -12.71 10.19
N HIS A 123 7.64 -14.02 10.33
CA HIS A 123 7.29 -14.76 11.55
C HIS A 123 8.07 -14.22 12.76
N LEU A 124 9.39 -14.03 12.63
CA LEU A 124 10.24 -13.49 13.70
C LEU A 124 9.90 -12.04 14.04
N LEU A 125 9.58 -11.19 13.05
CA LEU A 125 9.12 -9.83 13.30
C LEU A 125 7.84 -9.77 14.13
N LYS A 126 6.89 -10.67 13.88
CA LYS A 126 5.65 -10.78 14.67
C LYS A 126 5.92 -11.31 16.08
N ALA A 127 6.76 -12.34 16.22
CA ALA A 127 7.04 -12.99 17.49
C ALA A 127 7.87 -12.11 18.46
N SER A 128 8.78 -11.31 17.93
CA SER A 128 9.72 -10.50 18.74
C SER A 128 9.11 -9.21 19.32
N ALA A 129 7.82 -8.94 19.11
CA ALA A 129 7.17 -7.65 19.41
C ALA A 129 7.87 -6.42 18.79
N ASN A 130 8.85 -6.63 17.90
CA ASN A 130 9.32 -5.67 16.90
C ASN A 130 8.32 -5.63 15.73
N THR A 131 7.03 -5.57 16.04
CA THR A 131 6.07 -5.02 15.10
C THR A 131 6.59 -3.65 14.73
N ILE A 132 6.84 -3.43 13.44
CA ILE A 132 7.23 -2.12 12.92
C ILE A 132 6.28 -1.10 13.54
N LYS A 133 6.78 -0.28 14.47
CA LYS A 133 5.99 0.75 15.12
C LYS A 133 5.78 1.83 14.08
N TRP A 134 4.68 1.72 13.35
CA TRP A 134 4.24 2.76 12.44
C TRP A 134 3.96 4.03 13.26
N PRO A 135 4.57 5.18 12.91
CA PRO A 135 4.29 6.41 13.63
C PRO A 135 2.79 6.70 13.56
N LYS A 136 2.21 7.16 14.67
CA LYS A 136 0.77 7.50 14.73
C LYS A 136 0.39 8.59 13.71
N ASN A 137 1.36 9.35 13.21
CA ASN A 137 1.21 10.46 12.28
C ASN A 137 1.62 10.12 10.83
N GLY A 138 1.68 8.83 10.47
CA GLY A 138 2.07 8.39 9.14
C GLY A 138 3.58 8.24 8.94
N PHE A 139 3.98 7.72 7.78
CA PHE A 139 5.40 7.61 7.45
C PHE A 139 5.96 9.01 7.18
N PRO A 140 7.14 9.36 7.73
CA PRO A 140 7.80 10.59 7.33
C PRO A 140 7.97 10.57 5.80
N PRO A 141 7.78 11.71 5.12
CA PRO A 141 8.00 11.77 3.69
C PRO A 141 9.38 11.19 3.38
N THR A 142 9.46 10.32 2.38
CA THR A 142 10.75 9.81 1.90
C THR A 142 11.68 11.01 1.72
N PRO A 143 12.90 10.99 2.29
CA PRO A 143 13.87 12.05 2.06
C PRO A 143 13.96 12.25 0.55
N ARG A 144 13.75 13.48 0.06
CA ARG A 144 13.98 13.77 -1.36
C ARG A 144 15.34 13.20 -1.69
N SER A 145 15.41 12.31 -2.68
CA SER A 145 16.68 11.77 -3.15
C SER A 145 17.61 12.95 -3.35
N ASN A 146 18.65 13.05 -2.52
CA ASN A 146 19.68 14.03 -2.76
C ASN A 146 20.17 13.81 -4.19
N ARG A 147 20.29 14.91 -4.92
CA ARG A 147 20.66 15.02 -6.34
C ARG A 147 22.14 14.65 -6.55
N ALA A 148 22.56 13.52 -5.99
CA ALA A 148 23.91 12.98 -6.01
C ALA A 148 24.00 11.67 -6.83
N ALA A 149 22.88 11.20 -7.39
CA ALA A 149 22.84 10.09 -8.33
C ALA A 149 23.08 10.51 -9.79
N SER A 150 23.49 11.77 -10.04
CA SER A 150 23.67 12.33 -11.39
C SER A 150 25.11 12.26 -11.93
N ASN A 151 26.08 11.67 -11.22
CA ASN A 151 27.47 11.60 -11.69
C ASN A 151 27.93 10.21 -12.15
N CYS A 152 27.04 9.23 -12.29
CA CYS A 152 27.35 7.99 -12.99
C CYS A 152 26.91 8.07 -14.45
N THR A 153 27.52 8.98 -15.21
CA THR A 153 27.43 8.98 -16.67
C THR A 153 28.71 8.37 -17.24
N GLU A 154 28.51 7.30 -17.99
CA GLU A 154 29.42 6.60 -18.90
C GLU A 154 30.79 7.27 -19.13
N ARG A 155 31.85 6.71 -18.55
CA ARG A 155 33.21 6.87 -19.05
C ARG A 155 33.76 5.51 -19.49
N GLY A 156 33.17 4.99 -20.54
CA GLY A 156 33.70 3.87 -21.31
C GLY A 156 33.73 4.28 -22.78
N SER A 157 34.94 4.47 -23.33
CA SER A 157 35.33 4.25 -24.74
C SER A 157 36.34 5.29 -25.24
N ARG A 158 37.63 5.02 -25.04
CA ARG A 158 38.62 5.18 -26.12
C ARG A 158 39.78 4.25 -25.86
N ALA A 159 39.81 3.17 -26.64
CA ALA A 159 40.96 2.28 -26.73
C ALA A 159 41.97 2.91 -27.69
N GLU A 160 43.25 2.96 -27.28
CA GLU A 160 44.41 2.95 -28.18
C GLU A 160 45.66 2.63 -27.35
N GLY A 161 46.37 1.53 -27.68
CA GLY A 161 47.72 1.23 -27.18
C GLY A 161 47.85 -0.04 -26.30
N ASN A 162 48.31 -1.13 -26.91
CA ASN A 162 48.76 -2.40 -26.28
C ASN A 162 50.31 -2.38 -26.13
N PRO A 163 51.00 -3.39 -25.55
CA PRO A 163 50.88 -4.11 -24.26
C PRO A 163 52.14 -3.94 -23.39
N SER A 164 52.03 -3.92 -22.06
CA SER A 164 53.11 -4.47 -21.20
C SER A 164 52.70 -4.56 -19.72
N HIS A 165 53.03 -5.71 -19.13
CA HIS A 165 53.10 -6.04 -17.69
C HIS A 165 51.82 -6.41 -16.91
N GLN A 166 51.74 -7.72 -16.66
CA GLN A 166 51.35 -8.43 -15.42
C GLN A 166 50.91 -7.57 -14.22
N HIS A 167 49.72 -7.87 -13.65
CA HIS A 167 49.51 -8.34 -12.25
C HIS A 167 48.04 -8.21 -11.78
N GLY A 168 47.41 -9.33 -11.40
CA GLY A 168 46.49 -9.50 -10.24
C GLY A 168 45.04 -8.95 -10.27
N PRO A 169 44.03 -9.70 -9.76
CA PRO A 169 42.64 -9.22 -9.62
C PRO A 169 42.44 -8.55 -8.26
N GLN A 170 42.36 -7.22 -8.19
CA GLN A 170 42.04 -6.50 -6.94
C GLN A 170 40.98 -5.38 -7.06
N HIS A 171 40.20 -5.30 -8.14
CA HIS A 171 39.25 -4.18 -8.31
C HIS A 171 37.80 -4.60 -8.62
N LEU A 172 37.21 -5.43 -7.75
CA LEU A 172 35.76 -5.69 -7.78
C LEU A 172 35.03 -5.43 -6.45
N THR A 173 35.61 -4.66 -5.53
CA THR A 173 35.04 -4.49 -4.17
C THR A 173 34.78 -3.03 -3.79
N SER A 174 34.00 -2.28 -4.58
CA SER A 174 33.58 -0.93 -4.15
C SER A 174 32.14 -0.54 -4.51
N CYS A 175 31.25 -1.50 -4.76
CA CYS A 175 29.80 -1.25 -4.85
C CYS A 175 29.01 -2.07 -3.83
N LEU A 176 29.55 -2.24 -2.61
CA LEU A 176 28.77 -2.75 -1.49
C LEU A 176 28.01 -1.60 -0.84
N ALA A 177 26.70 -1.65 -1.03
CA ALA A 177 25.70 -0.75 -0.49
C ALA A 177 25.92 -0.44 1.00
N ARG A 178 25.97 0.86 1.34
CA ARG A 178 25.62 1.31 2.69
C ARG A 178 24.13 1.05 2.89
N VAL A 179 23.79 -0.09 3.48
CA VAL A 179 22.54 -0.23 4.23
C VAL A 179 22.66 0.72 5.42
N ALA A 180 21.86 1.77 5.44
CA ALA A 180 21.80 2.66 6.59
C ALA A 180 21.29 1.84 7.80
N HIS A 181 22.19 1.52 8.73
CA HIS A 181 21.80 1.02 10.04
C HIS A 181 21.00 2.12 10.75
N TRP A 182 19.71 1.88 10.94
CA TRP A 182 18.89 2.64 11.88
C TRP A 182 19.29 2.18 13.29
N VAL A 183 20.11 2.96 13.97
CA VAL A 183 20.39 2.78 15.40
C VAL A 183 19.28 3.53 16.14
N PRO A 184 18.43 2.86 16.95
CA PRO A 184 17.49 3.55 17.81
C PRO A 184 18.27 4.41 18.81
N GLY A 185 17.99 5.70 18.86
CA GLY A 185 18.46 6.57 19.94
C GLY A 185 17.93 6.12 21.30
N PRO A 186 18.60 6.48 22.41
CA PRO A 186 18.14 6.12 23.75
C PRO A 186 16.74 6.72 24.02
N PRO A 187 15.91 6.06 24.86
CA PRO A 187 14.60 6.57 25.22
C PRO A 187 14.74 7.88 26.01
N ASP A 188 13.96 8.89 25.61
CA ASP A 188 13.78 10.09 26.41
C ASP A 188 13.15 9.69 27.75
N HIS A 189 13.78 10.12 28.86
CA HIS A 189 13.22 10.03 30.20
C HIS A 189 12.25 11.20 30.42
N ASP A 190 11.03 10.84 30.84
CA ASP A 190 9.90 11.62 31.40
C ASP A 190 9.85 13.15 31.22
#